data_AF-A0A1S6J3F6-F1
#
_entry.id   AF-A0A1S6J3F6-F1
#
_cell.length_a   1.000
_cell.length_b   1.000
_cell.length_c   1.000
_cell.angle_alpha   90.00
_cell.angle_beta   90.00
_cell.angle_gamma   90.00
#
_symmetry.space_group_name_H-M   'P 1'
#
loop_
_entity.id
_entity.type
_entity.pdbx_description
1 polymer ?
#
loop_
_entity_poly.entity_id
_entity_poly.type
_entity_poly.pdbx_seq_one_letter_code
_entity_poly.pdbx_strand_id
1 'polypeptide(L)'
;MTTPARSPRVLPTNELLSAADQLLNPSDGTTLSPGVRARAAATLLRLALDETLDAFWRSVSPRMTRSTGRTRMLCLQWYVSPSVARQWYTVWSGLSAACHYHTYELPPTPAEVRAWHQDVSELLRVLAAARA
;
A
#
# COMPACT_ATOMS: atom_id res chain seq x y z
N MET A 1 31.09 -10.89 20.00
CA MET A 1 30.60 -9.57 19.51
C MET A 1 29.27 -9.81 18.83
N THR A 2 28.17 -9.51 19.49
CA THR A 2 26.80 -9.74 18.99
C THR A 2 26.33 -8.48 18.30
N THR A 3 26.17 -8.50 16.98
CA THR A 3 25.64 -7.36 16.21
C THR A 3 24.20 -7.08 16.70
N PRO A 4 23.86 -5.87 17.17
CA PRO A 4 22.50 -5.59 17.60
C PRO A 4 21.56 -5.70 16.39
N ALA A 5 20.44 -6.42 16.59
CA ALA A 5 19.39 -6.53 15.59
C ALA A 5 18.87 -5.14 15.25
N ARG A 6 18.98 -4.74 13.98
CA ARG A 6 18.48 -3.45 13.49
C ARG A 6 16.96 -3.44 13.73
N SER A 7 16.47 -2.54 14.58
CA SER A 7 15.04 -2.33 14.73
C SER A 7 14.45 -2.04 13.34
N PRO A 8 13.32 -2.67 12.97
CA PRO A 8 12.72 -2.44 11.66
C PRO A 8 12.37 -0.96 11.54
N ARG A 9 13.00 -0.28 10.56
CA ARG A 9 12.67 1.10 10.25
C ARG A 9 11.30 1.09 9.58
N VAL A 10 10.28 1.59 10.27
CA VAL A 10 8.98 1.88 9.65
C VAL A 10 9.20 3.10 8.76
N LEU A 11 9.11 2.90 7.44
CA LEU A 11 9.21 4.00 6.49
C LEU A 11 7.89 4.79 6.52
N PRO A 12 7.95 6.13 6.55
CA PRO A 12 6.75 6.93 6.42
C PRO A 12 6.11 6.72 5.04
N THR A 13 4.79 6.89 4.96
CA THR A 13 4.00 6.57 3.77
C THR A 13 4.50 7.27 2.49
N ASN A 14 5.01 8.50 2.61
CA ASN A 14 5.59 9.25 1.49
C ASN A 14 6.90 8.62 0.95
N GLU A 15 7.75 8.10 1.83
CA GLU A 15 8.96 7.37 1.42
C GLU A 15 8.59 6.06 0.70
N LEU A 16 7.53 5.37 1.14
CA LEU A 16 7.01 4.19 0.45
C LEU A 16 6.49 4.52 -0.96
N LEU A 17 5.75 5.62 -1.12
CA LEU A 17 5.28 6.09 -2.44
C LEU A 17 6.43 6.47 -3.37
N SER A 18 7.44 7.16 -2.84
CA SER A 18 8.63 7.55 -3.62
C SER A 18 9.46 6.34 -4.04
N ALA A 19 9.66 5.38 -3.14
CA ALA A 19 10.36 4.14 -3.46
C ALA A 19 9.59 3.29 -4.50
N ALA A 20 8.26 3.24 -4.41
CA ALA A 20 7.43 2.60 -5.42
C ALA A 20 7.59 3.29 -6.79
N ASP A 21 7.61 4.62 -6.83
CA ASP A 21 7.81 5.38 -8.07
C ASP A 21 9.18 5.12 -8.70
N GLN A 22 10.25 5.07 -7.91
CA GLN A 22 11.60 4.73 -8.38
C GLN A 22 11.68 3.32 -9.01
N LEU A 23 10.92 2.35 -8.49
CA LEU A 23 10.84 1.01 -9.08
C LEU A 23 10.08 0.99 -10.42
N LEU A 24 9.09 1.86 -10.57
CA LEU A 24 8.28 2.01 -11.78
C LEU A 24 8.99 2.82 -12.86
N ASN A 25 9.90 3.70 -12.46
CA ASN A 25 10.71 4.58 -13.31
C ASN A 25 12.21 4.32 -13.04
N PRO A 26 12.71 3.12 -13.36
CA PRO A 26 14.10 2.76 -13.09
C PRO A 26 15.05 3.63 -13.91
N SER A 27 16.18 3.99 -13.29
CA SER A 27 17.33 4.54 -14.03
C SER A 27 18.01 3.46 -14.87
N ASP A 28 18.75 3.90 -15.89
CA ASP A 28 19.57 3.04 -16.74
C ASP A 28 20.49 2.14 -15.90
N GLY A 29 20.59 0.86 -16.27
CA GLY A 29 21.41 -0.13 -15.55
C GLY A 29 20.67 -0.96 -14.49
N THR A 30 19.36 -0.80 -14.33
CA THR A 30 18.57 -1.67 -13.44
C THR A 30 18.49 -3.10 -13.98
N THR A 31 18.97 -4.08 -13.20
CA THR A 31 19.03 -5.50 -13.59
C THR A 31 17.75 -6.29 -13.34
N LEU A 32 16.85 -5.78 -12.50
CA LEU A 32 15.58 -6.43 -12.18
C LEU A 32 14.63 -6.38 -13.38
N SER A 33 13.91 -7.47 -13.65
CA SER A 33 12.91 -7.49 -14.72
C SER A 33 11.74 -6.54 -14.41
N PRO A 34 11.04 -6.02 -15.45
CA PRO A 34 9.90 -5.11 -15.24
C PRO A 34 8.83 -5.67 -14.31
N GLY A 35 8.50 -6.96 -14.42
CA GLY A 35 7.51 -7.61 -13.56
C GLY A 35 7.95 -7.73 -12.10
N VAL A 36 9.25 -7.98 -11.84
CA VAL A 36 9.78 -8.01 -10.47
C VAL A 36 9.71 -6.62 -9.84
N ARG A 37 10.10 -5.57 -10.58
CA ARG A 37 10.00 -4.19 -10.09
C ARG A 37 8.55 -3.77 -9.85
N ALA A 38 7.65 -4.11 -10.76
CA ALA A 38 6.22 -3.81 -10.63
C ALA A 38 5.63 -4.48 -9.38
N ARG A 39 5.97 -5.75 -9.12
CA ARG A 39 5.53 -6.45 -7.90
C ARG A 39 6.11 -5.83 -6.64
N ALA A 40 7.39 -5.47 -6.64
CA ALA A 40 8.02 -4.78 -5.51
C ALA A 40 7.35 -3.42 -5.25
N ALA A 41 7.05 -2.64 -6.29
CA ALA A 41 6.30 -1.40 -6.17
C ALA A 41 4.89 -1.64 -5.61
N ALA A 42 4.17 -2.66 -6.09
CA ALA A 42 2.86 -3.03 -5.57
C ALA A 42 2.92 -3.39 -4.07
N THR A 43 3.98 -4.07 -3.62
CA THR A 43 4.19 -4.37 -2.19
C THR A 43 4.38 -3.11 -1.35
N LEU A 44 5.15 -2.14 -1.83
CA LEU A 44 5.34 -0.86 -1.13
C LEU A 44 4.03 -0.04 -1.07
N LEU A 45 3.27 0.00 -2.16
CA LEU A 45 1.96 0.64 -2.21
C LEU A 45 0.96 -0.03 -1.25
N ARG A 46 0.98 -1.37 -1.20
CA ARG A 46 0.15 -2.15 -0.29
C ARG A 46 0.47 -1.83 1.16
N LEU A 47 1.76 -1.74 1.51
CA LEU A 47 2.22 -1.36 2.84
C LEU A 47 1.81 0.08 3.20
N ALA A 48 1.91 1.01 2.26
CA ALA A 48 1.50 2.40 2.45
C ALA A 48 0.00 2.52 2.81
N LEU A 49 -0.86 1.73 2.17
CA LEU A 49 -2.28 1.64 2.53
C LEU A 49 -2.47 1.08 3.94
N ASP A 50 -1.81 -0.02 4.29
CA ASP A 50 -1.96 -0.62 5.64
C ASP A 50 -1.54 0.35 6.74
N GLU A 51 -0.39 1.02 6.60
CA GLU A 51 0.08 1.97 7.61
C GLU A 51 -0.86 3.16 7.80
N THR A 52 -1.48 3.61 6.71
CA THR A 52 -2.40 4.75 6.76
C THR A 52 -3.76 4.35 7.31
N LEU A 53 -4.25 3.16 6.95
CA LEU A 53 -5.45 2.58 7.55
C LEU A 53 -5.26 2.36 9.05
N ASP A 54 -4.09 1.85 9.46
CA ASP A 54 -3.71 1.67 10.85
C ASP A 54 -3.70 3.02 11.59
N ALA A 55 -3.04 4.03 11.01
CA ALA A 55 -2.97 5.35 11.62
C ALA A 55 -4.37 6.00 11.77
N PHE A 56 -5.26 5.82 10.78
CA PHE A 56 -6.65 6.24 10.85
C PHE A 56 -7.39 5.55 12.01
N TRP A 57 -7.30 4.22 12.11
CA TRP A 57 -7.98 3.50 13.19
C TRP A 57 -7.37 3.78 14.56
N ARG A 58 -6.07 4.05 14.66
CA ARG A 58 -5.46 4.52 15.92
C ARG A 58 -6.08 5.84 16.40
N SER A 59 -6.45 6.76 15.50
CA SER A 59 -7.11 8.01 15.90
C SER A 59 -8.61 7.87 16.15
N VAL A 60 -9.30 6.99 15.40
CA VAL A 60 -10.77 6.85 15.50
C VAL A 60 -11.20 5.85 16.58
N SER A 61 -10.58 4.66 16.60
CA SER A 61 -10.89 3.60 17.57
C SER A 61 -9.69 2.67 17.71
N PRO A 62 -8.79 2.88 18.70
CA PRO A 62 -7.60 2.06 18.88
C PRO A 62 -7.86 0.56 19.05
N ARG A 63 -9.08 0.15 19.44
CA ARG A 63 -9.46 -1.27 19.52
C ARG A 63 -9.55 -1.92 18.13
N MET A 64 -9.92 -1.13 17.12
CA MET A 64 -10.08 -1.58 15.74
C MET A 64 -8.74 -2.01 15.10
N THR A 65 -7.60 -1.54 15.60
CA THR A 65 -6.27 -1.96 15.10
C THR A 65 -5.97 -3.43 15.39
N ARG A 66 -6.70 -4.08 16.31
CA ARG A 66 -6.57 -5.51 16.63
C ARG A 66 -7.42 -6.40 15.71
N SER A 67 -8.29 -5.81 14.89
CA SER A 67 -9.13 -6.53 13.94
C SER A 67 -8.39 -6.83 12.65
N THR A 68 -8.89 -7.80 11.87
CA THR A 68 -8.28 -8.14 10.57
C THR A 68 -8.30 -6.94 9.61
N GLY A 69 -7.35 -6.87 8.67
CA GLY A 69 -7.34 -5.84 7.61
C GLY A 69 -8.68 -5.74 6.87
N ARG A 70 -9.30 -6.89 6.57
CA ARG A 70 -10.60 -6.95 5.90
C ARG A 70 -11.72 -6.33 6.73
N THR A 71 -11.80 -6.65 8.02
CA THR A 71 -12.78 -6.06 8.94
C THR A 71 -12.63 -4.54 8.99
N ARG A 72 -11.40 -4.06 9.13
CA ARG A 72 -11.08 -2.63 9.18
C ARG A 72 -11.54 -1.88 7.93
N MET A 73 -11.35 -2.45 6.74
CA MET A 73 -11.84 -1.82 5.51
C MET A 73 -13.36 -1.86 5.37
N LEU A 74 -14.02 -2.96 5.74
CA LEU A 74 -15.48 -3.01 5.74
C LEU A 74 -16.06 -1.94 6.67
N CYS A 75 -15.42 -1.75 7.83
CA CYS A 75 -15.78 -0.70 8.78
C CYS A 75 -15.53 0.73 8.27
N LEU A 76 -14.70 0.91 7.25
CA LEU A 76 -14.32 2.24 6.76
C LEU A 76 -15.51 3.01 6.17
N GLN A 77 -16.47 2.30 5.56
CA GLN A 77 -17.63 2.90 4.88
C GLN A 77 -18.53 3.76 5.79
N TRP A 78 -18.45 3.61 7.11
CA TRP A 78 -19.21 4.40 8.08
C TRP A 78 -18.50 5.69 8.51
N TYR A 79 -17.24 5.89 8.12
CA TYR A 79 -16.42 7.03 8.55
C TYR A 79 -15.90 7.89 7.40
N VAL A 80 -15.98 7.40 6.16
CA VAL A 80 -15.65 8.15 4.95
C VAL A 80 -16.79 8.01 3.93
N SER A 81 -16.73 8.77 2.84
CA SER A 81 -17.75 8.64 1.80
C SER A 81 -17.80 7.22 1.23
N PRO A 82 -18.99 6.70 0.85
CA PRO A 82 -19.11 5.35 0.31
C PRO A 82 -18.27 5.11 -0.95
N SER A 83 -18.00 6.14 -1.75
CA SER A 83 -17.11 6.05 -2.92
C SER A 83 -15.66 5.80 -2.51
N VAL A 84 -15.15 6.54 -1.53
CA VAL A 84 -13.78 6.38 -1.01
C VAL A 84 -13.60 5.02 -0.38
N ALA A 85 -14.56 4.55 0.42
CA ALA A 85 -14.48 3.22 1.04
C ALA A 85 -14.45 2.08 0.01
N ARG A 86 -15.28 2.18 -1.05
CA ARG A 86 -15.25 1.22 -2.16
C ARG A 86 -13.93 1.25 -2.92
N GLN A 87 -13.44 2.44 -3.26
CA GLN A 87 -12.17 2.60 -3.97
C GLN A 87 -11.00 2.04 -3.14
N TRP A 88 -10.98 2.34 -1.84
CA TRP A 88 -10.00 1.79 -0.91
C TRP A 88 -9.97 0.26 -0.93
N TYR A 89 -11.14 -0.38 -0.80
CA TYR A 89 -11.25 -1.84 -0.82
C TYR A 89 -10.82 -2.42 -2.19
N THR A 90 -11.21 -1.80 -3.30
CA THR A 90 -10.83 -2.24 -4.65
C THR A 90 -9.32 -2.20 -4.86
N VAL A 91 -8.69 -1.07 -4.55
CA VAL A 91 -7.24 -0.87 -4.71
C VAL A 91 -6.46 -1.81 -3.77
N TRP A 92 -6.88 -1.91 -2.51
CA TRP A 92 -6.28 -2.83 -1.54
C TRP A 92 -6.34 -4.29 -2.01
N SER A 93 -7.48 -4.71 -2.58
CA SER A 93 -7.67 -6.08 -3.08
C SER A 93 -6.81 -6.36 -4.30
N GLY A 94 -6.77 -5.42 -5.26
CA GLY A 94 -5.92 -5.51 -6.46
C GLY A 94 -4.43 -5.57 -6.10
N LEU A 95 -3.96 -4.70 -5.22
CA LEU A 95 -2.58 -4.73 -4.73
C LEU A 95 -2.27 -6.02 -3.95
N SER A 96 -3.19 -6.51 -3.13
CA SER A 96 -3.00 -7.76 -2.39
C SER A 96 -2.79 -8.95 -3.34
N ALA A 97 -3.59 -9.03 -4.41
CA ALA A 97 -3.41 -10.04 -5.45
C ALA A 97 -2.07 -9.86 -6.18
N ALA A 98 -1.73 -8.63 -6.58
CA ALA A 98 -0.48 -8.33 -7.29
C ALA A 98 0.79 -8.66 -6.49
N CYS A 99 0.72 -8.60 -5.15
CA CYS A 99 1.83 -8.95 -4.26
C CYS A 99 2.11 -10.46 -4.22
N HIS A 100 1.12 -11.31 -4.52
CA HIS A 100 1.31 -12.76 -4.47
C HIS A 100 2.09 -13.24 -5.70
N TYR A 101 2.98 -14.21 -5.47
CA TYR A 101 3.69 -14.91 -6.52
C TYR A 101 3.04 -16.28 -6.72
N HIS A 102 2.39 -16.47 -7.85
CA HIS A 102 1.93 -17.78 -8.32
C HIS A 102 2.70 -18.15 -9.59
N THR A 103 3.23 -19.38 -9.66
CA THR A 103 4.17 -19.83 -10.70
C THR A 103 3.66 -19.63 -12.14
N TYR A 104 2.35 -19.57 -12.34
CA TYR A 104 1.70 -19.42 -13.65
C TYR A 104 0.96 -18.08 -13.81
N GLU A 105 1.01 -17.21 -12.81
CA GLU A 105 0.33 -15.93 -12.86
C GLU A 105 1.25 -14.87 -13.48
N LEU A 106 0.71 -14.15 -14.46
CA LEU A 106 1.43 -13.05 -15.09
C LEU A 106 1.72 -11.98 -14.02
N PRO A 107 2.97 -11.48 -13.90
CA PRO A 107 3.25 -10.40 -12.98
C PRO A 107 2.44 -9.15 -13.36
N PRO A 108 2.08 -8.30 -12.37
CA PRO A 108 1.43 -7.04 -12.68
C PRO A 108 2.31 -6.23 -13.62
N THR A 109 1.72 -5.61 -14.62
CA THR A 109 2.44 -4.75 -15.56
C THR A 109 2.85 -3.46 -14.85
N PRO A 110 3.98 -2.84 -15.22
CA PRO A 110 4.34 -1.52 -14.69
C PRO A 110 3.27 -0.45 -14.92
N ALA A 111 2.46 -0.57 -15.98
CA ALA A 111 1.37 0.36 -16.28
C ALA A 111 0.22 0.22 -15.28
N GLU A 112 -0.21 -1.01 -14.96
CA GLU A 112 -1.24 -1.26 -13.94
C GLU A 112 -0.80 -0.74 -12.57
N VAL A 113 0.47 -0.99 -12.19
CA VAL A 113 0.99 -0.52 -10.89
C VAL A 113 1.14 1.00 -10.86
N ARG A 114 1.43 1.67 -11.98
CA ARG A 114 1.38 3.14 -12.06
C ARG A 114 -0.03 3.69 -11.86
N ALA A 115 -1.06 3.04 -12.40
CA ALA A 115 -2.44 3.44 -12.16
C ALA A 115 -2.79 3.31 -10.66
N TRP A 116 -2.44 2.17 -10.04
CA TRP A 116 -2.62 2.00 -8.59
C TRP A 116 -1.80 2.99 -7.77
N HIS A 117 -0.60 3.37 -8.20
CA HIS A 117 0.20 4.39 -7.50
C HIS A 117 -0.56 5.72 -7.39
N GLN A 118 -1.20 6.16 -8.48
CA GLN A 118 -2.00 7.39 -8.48
C GLN A 118 -3.23 7.25 -7.57
N ASP A 119 -3.95 6.12 -7.67
CA ASP A 119 -5.10 5.84 -6.80
C ASP A 119 -4.72 5.84 -5.32
N VAL A 120 -3.62 5.17 -4.97
CA VAL A 120 -3.10 5.13 -3.60
C VAL A 120 -2.73 6.54 -3.14
N SER A 121 -2.00 7.31 -3.96
CA SER A 121 -1.61 8.67 -3.61
C SER A 121 -2.82 9.57 -3.30
N GLU A 122 -3.92 9.42 -4.04
CA GLU A 122 -5.19 10.12 -3.76
C GLU A 122 -5.84 9.63 -2.46
N LEU A 123 -6.04 8.32 -2.33
CA LEU A 123 -6.70 7.71 -1.17
C LEU A 123 -5.99 8.05 0.14
N LEU A 124 -4.65 8.06 0.14
CA LEU A 124 -3.85 8.40 1.31
C LEU A 124 -4.08 9.86 1.75
N ARG A 125 -4.17 10.80 0.80
CA ARG A 125 -4.48 12.20 1.09
C ARG A 125 -5.89 12.35 1.65
N VAL A 126 -6.88 11.69 1.03
CA VAL A 126 -8.27 11.72 1.49
C VAL A 126 -8.40 11.17 2.90
N LEU A 127 -7.80 10.01 3.18
CA LEU A 127 -7.92 9.38 4.49
C LEU A 127 -7.13 10.15 5.57
N ALA A 128 -6.00 10.78 5.22
CA ALA A 128 -5.29 11.67 6.13
C ALA A 128 -6.13 12.91 6.50
N ALA A 129 -6.86 13.48 5.55
CA ALA A 129 -7.76 14.61 5.80
C ALA A 129 -8.96 14.23 6.66
N ALA A 130 -9.48 13.01 6.54
CA ALA A 130 -10.60 12.50 7.35
C ALA A 130 -10.24 12.23 8.84
N ARG A 131 -8.96 12.38 9.23
CA ARG A 131 -8.51 12.22 10.62
C ARG A 131 -8.61 13.50 11.45
N ALA A 132 -8.82 14.66 10.81
CA ALA A 132 -8.97 15.97 11.45
C ALA A 132 -10.45 16.26 11.73
#